data_AF-A0A951Q522-F1
#
_entry.id   AF-A0A951Q522-F1
#
_cell.length_a   1.000
_cell.length_b   1.000
_cell.length_c   1.000
_cell.angle_alpha   90.00
_cell.angle_beta   90.00
_cell.angle_gamma   90.00
#
_symmetry.space_group_name_H-M   'P 1'
#
loop_
_entity.id
_entity.type
_entity.pdbx_description
1 polymer ?
#
loop_
_entity_poly.entity_id
_entity_poly.type
_entity_poly.pdbx_seq_one_letter_code
_entity_poly.pdbx_strand_id
1 'polypeptide(L)'
;MPKPPSRRKKATSAASTDSTSAANSANQDISLQEDPASATITVTAVEVPELTEAEQSDRLLLERKVERAFFEAGKALSELRDRRLYRSTHKTFEEYCKDRFGYNRSRSYQLIDAATVVDNLHKCPQIVDILPTAEGQVRPLTKLEPHTQQEVWQAAVQVAGGKVPNGRIVKDVVQRIMERTKAPNPYLMGEVCQILPKDNPELRGKGGCWCIVRHVGEFSCTVEAWDGEYTVRIDHLKPLNYSDAECQQMQLLCDRISRLREEENLEEAARAVLKHLGELKRPYFTIVEAKLLSLIEREYGATD
;
A
#
# COMPACT_ATOMS: atom_id res chain seq x y z
N MET A 1 -25.78 25.80 -9.33
CA MET A 1 -26.60 26.27 -8.21
C MET A 1 -25.82 26.14 -6.91
N PRO A 2 -25.61 27.23 -6.16
CA PRO A 2 -24.78 27.28 -4.95
C PRO A 2 -25.59 27.01 -3.67
N LYS A 3 -24.90 26.59 -2.60
CA LYS A 3 -25.41 26.34 -1.23
C LYS A 3 -26.22 27.52 -0.66
N PRO A 4 -27.11 27.26 0.32
CA PRO A 4 -26.86 27.82 1.66
C PRO A 4 -27.27 26.91 2.84
N PRO A 5 -26.96 27.31 4.10
CA PRO A 5 -26.77 26.44 5.25
C PRO A 5 -27.96 26.40 6.22
N SER A 6 -28.07 25.31 6.99
CA SER A 6 -29.08 25.16 8.04
C SER A 6 -28.58 25.68 9.40
N ARG A 7 -29.39 26.59 9.95
CA ARG A 7 -29.33 27.22 11.27
C ARG A 7 -29.46 26.19 12.40
N ARG A 8 -28.86 26.49 13.56
CA ARG A 8 -29.63 26.51 14.82
C ARG A 8 -29.05 27.46 15.86
N LYS A 9 -29.92 28.40 16.26
CA LYS A 9 -29.85 29.27 17.45
C LYS A 9 -30.38 28.49 18.66
N LYS A 10 -29.84 28.74 19.86
CA LYS A 10 -30.58 28.89 21.14
C LYS A 10 -29.57 29.32 22.22
N ALA A 11 -29.58 30.57 22.65
CA ALA A 11 -30.47 31.26 23.59
C ALA A 11 -29.92 31.22 25.03
N THR A 12 -29.52 32.41 25.44
CA THR A 12 -29.17 32.89 26.77
C THR A 12 -30.38 32.86 27.70
N SER A 13 -30.17 32.51 28.98
CA SER A 13 -30.99 32.97 30.10
C SER A 13 -30.12 33.15 31.34
N ALA A 14 -29.96 34.41 31.75
CA ALA A 14 -29.61 34.88 33.10
C ALA A 14 -30.78 34.53 34.07
N ALA A 15 -30.76 34.67 35.40
CA ALA A 15 -29.95 35.25 36.48
C ALA A 15 -30.32 34.42 37.76
N SER A 16 -29.80 34.51 38.99
CA SER A 16 -29.51 35.67 39.87
C SER A 16 -28.84 35.10 41.15
N THR A 17 -27.74 35.70 41.64
CA THR A 17 -27.59 36.52 42.88
C THR A 17 -27.69 35.81 44.24
N ASP A 18 -26.58 35.78 44.99
CA ASP A 18 -26.38 36.54 46.25
C ASP A 18 -24.90 36.40 46.69
N SER A 19 -24.11 37.49 46.72
CA SER A 19 -23.91 38.43 47.84
C SER A 19 -23.11 37.82 49.01
N THR A 20 -21.85 38.24 49.21
CA THR A 20 -21.38 38.93 50.44
C THR A 20 -19.91 39.36 50.28
N SER A 21 -19.70 40.63 50.58
CA SER A 21 -18.50 41.47 50.53
C SER A 21 -17.50 41.24 51.67
N ALA A 22 -16.21 41.50 51.41
CA ALA A 22 -15.34 42.21 52.35
C ALA A 22 -14.25 42.99 51.57
N ALA A 23 -14.21 44.29 51.82
CA ALA A 23 -13.42 45.29 51.13
C ALA A 23 -12.20 45.75 51.96
N ASN A 24 -11.39 46.58 51.30
CA ASN A 24 -10.49 47.65 51.79
C ASN A 24 -9.00 47.32 51.63
N SER A 25 -8.21 48.00 50.79
CA SER A 25 -8.03 49.44 50.45
C SER A 25 -6.64 49.84 50.93
N ALA A 26 -5.77 50.22 50.00
CA ALA A 26 -4.89 51.39 50.11
C ALA A 26 -4.08 51.54 48.81
N ASN A 27 -4.61 52.34 47.88
CA ASN A 27 -3.82 53.05 46.87
C ASN A 27 -3.69 54.51 47.35
N GLN A 28 -2.46 54.94 47.57
CA GLN A 28 -1.96 56.32 47.67
C GLN A 28 -0.45 56.21 47.38
N ASP A 29 0.24 57.07 46.68
CA ASP A 29 -0.07 58.27 45.92
C ASP A 29 1.13 58.49 44.96
N ILE A 30 0.94 59.29 43.92
CA ILE A 30 1.88 59.56 42.84
C ILE A 30 3.03 60.50 43.28
N SER A 31 4.26 60.26 42.81
CA SER A 31 5.18 61.36 42.42
C SER A 31 6.18 60.91 41.34
N LEU A 32 6.49 61.84 40.44
CA LEU A 32 7.15 61.67 39.15
C LEU A 32 8.68 61.78 39.22
N GLN A 33 9.32 60.95 38.37
CA GLN A 33 10.59 61.10 37.64
C GLN A 33 11.91 61.26 38.42
N GLU A 34 12.81 60.26 38.29
CA GLU A 34 14.24 60.45 37.95
C GLU A 34 14.75 59.26 37.09
N ASP A 35 15.33 59.59 35.92
CA ASP A 35 16.27 58.89 35.03
C ASP A 35 16.04 57.46 34.43
N PRO A 36 15.94 57.31 33.08
CA PRO A 36 15.78 56.02 32.40
C PRO A 36 17.10 55.43 31.85
N ALA A 37 18.22 55.53 32.58
CA ALA A 37 19.54 55.13 32.06
C ALA A 37 20.26 53.99 32.79
N SER A 38 19.63 53.32 33.77
CA SER A 38 20.28 52.19 34.44
C SER A 38 19.29 51.17 35.02
N ALA A 39 18.42 50.63 34.17
CA ALA A 39 17.73 49.38 34.48
C ALA A 39 18.59 48.23 33.96
N THR A 40 19.61 47.84 34.73
CA THR A 40 20.31 46.58 34.52
C THR A 40 19.29 45.45 34.73
N ILE A 41 18.81 44.88 33.64
CA ILE A 41 18.03 43.64 33.66
C ILE A 41 19.03 42.55 34.01
N THR A 42 19.16 42.25 35.31
CA THR A 42 19.92 41.11 35.79
C THR A 42 19.16 39.86 35.37
N VAL A 43 19.52 39.31 34.21
CA VAL A 43 19.08 37.97 33.81
C VAL A 43 19.76 36.99 34.76
N THR A 44 19.07 36.64 35.84
CA THR A 44 19.48 35.55 36.73
C THR A 44 19.46 34.27 35.89
N ALA A 45 20.63 33.82 35.46
CA ALA A 45 20.78 32.54 34.79
C ALA A 45 20.34 31.45 35.79
N VAL A 46 19.18 30.86 35.55
CA VAL A 46 18.73 29.68 36.29
C VAL A 46 19.62 28.53 35.83
N GLU A 47 20.60 28.15 36.65
CA GLU A 47 21.40 26.95 36.43
C GLU A 47 20.45 25.75 36.50
N VAL A 48 20.17 25.14 35.34
CA VAL A 48 19.41 23.90 35.28
C VAL A 48 20.34 22.77 35.75
N PRO A 49 20.05 22.09 36.87
CA PRO A 49 20.92 21.03 37.37
C PRO A 49 20.99 19.88 36.36
N GLU A 50 22.18 19.27 36.24
CA GLU A 50 22.37 18.07 35.41
C GLU A 50 21.60 16.88 35.99
N LEU A 51 21.05 16.00 35.14
CA LEU A 51 20.30 14.82 35.59
C LEU A 51 21.23 13.86 36.34
N THR A 52 20.74 13.35 37.47
CA THR A 52 21.36 12.24 38.20
C THR A 52 21.32 10.94 37.39
N GLU A 53 22.21 9.99 37.70
CA GLU A 53 22.26 8.68 37.03
C GLU A 53 20.91 7.91 37.12
N ALA A 54 20.19 8.08 38.24
CA ALA A 54 18.86 7.52 38.43
C ALA A 54 17.84 8.15 37.46
N GLU A 55 17.81 9.48 37.34
CA GLU A 55 16.92 10.18 36.41
C GLU A 55 17.25 9.87 34.94
N GLN A 56 18.52 9.68 34.61
CA GLN A 56 18.93 9.26 33.26
C GLN A 56 18.44 7.84 32.95
N SER A 57 18.49 6.93 33.93
CA SER A 57 18.00 5.57 33.80
C SER A 57 16.47 5.52 33.64
N ASP A 58 15.76 6.32 34.45
CA ASP A 58 14.30 6.45 34.37
C ASP A 58 13.86 7.05 33.03
N ARG A 59 14.58 8.08 32.56
CA ARG A 59 14.37 8.66 31.24
C ARG A 59 14.48 7.60 30.14
N LEU A 60 15.54 6.79 30.14
CA LEU A 60 15.73 5.73 29.14
C LEU A 60 14.58 4.71 29.16
N LEU A 61 14.14 4.30 30.36
CA LEU A 61 13.01 3.37 30.53
C LEU A 61 11.72 3.95 29.94
N LEU A 62 11.43 5.21 30.25
CA LEU A 62 10.23 5.90 29.77
C LEU A 62 10.27 6.10 28.25
N GLU A 63 11.41 6.50 27.69
CA GLU A 63 11.60 6.63 26.24
C GLU A 63 11.31 5.30 25.53
N ARG A 64 11.88 4.18 25.99
CA ARG A 64 11.62 2.85 25.43
C ARG A 64 10.15 2.45 25.49
N LYS A 65 9.44 2.81 26.56
CA LYS A 65 8.01 2.52 26.70
C LYS A 65 7.18 3.30 25.67
N VAL A 66 7.52 4.57 25.43
CA VAL A 66 6.86 5.39 24.41
C VAL A 66 7.11 4.84 23.01
N GLU A 67 8.36 4.46 22.70
CA GLU A 67 8.73 3.89 21.40
C GLU A 67 8.04 2.56 21.11
N ARG A 68 7.80 1.74 22.13
CA ARG A 68 7.11 0.44 22.00
C ARG A 68 5.59 0.53 22.01
N ALA A 69 5.01 1.67 22.40
CA ALA A 69 3.57 1.80 22.60
C ALA A 69 2.74 1.44 21.35
N PHE A 70 3.19 1.83 20.16
CA PHE A 70 2.45 1.50 18.92
C PHE A 70 2.49 0.00 18.61
N PHE A 71 3.63 -0.65 18.88
CA PHE A 71 3.82 -2.08 18.68
C PHE A 71 2.96 -2.89 19.66
N GLU A 72 3.01 -2.53 20.95
CA GLU A 72 2.18 -3.16 21.98
C GLU A 72 0.68 -2.97 21.70
N ALA A 73 0.27 -1.78 21.29
CA ALA A 73 -1.10 -1.51 20.87
C ALA A 73 -1.51 -2.38 19.67
N GLY A 74 -0.65 -2.51 18.65
CA GLY A 74 -0.90 -3.36 17.49
C GLY A 74 -1.07 -4.84 17.86
N LYS A 75 -0.21 -5.38 18.73
CA LYS A 75 -0.35 -6.75 19.26
C LYS A 75 -1.65 -6.96 20.02
N ALA A 76 -1.97 -6.06 20.94
CA ALA A 76 -3.21 -6.15 21.72
C ALA A 76 -4.44 -6.06 20.81
N LEU A 77 -4.42 -5.18 19.80
CA LEU A 77 -5.49 -5.08 18.80
C LEU A 77 -5.63 -6.36 17.96
N SER A 78 -4.52 -7.00 17.57
CA SER A 78 -4.57 -8.29 16.87
C SER A 78 -5.21 -9.35 17.76
N GLU A 79 -4.80 -9.44 19.02
CA GLU A 79 -5.36 -10.43 19.96
C GLU A 79 -6.86 -10.21 20.22
N LEU A 80 -7.28 -8.95 20.43
CA LEU A 80 -8.68 -8.57 20.56
C LEU A 80 -9.51 -9.00 19.34
N ARG A 81 -8.96 -8.82 18.13
CA ARG A 81 -9.57 -9.19 16.86
C ARG A 81 -9.67 -10.70 16.70
N ASP A 82 -8.54 -11.39 16.82
CA ASP A 82 -8.39 -12.80 16.47
C ASP A 82 -9.16 -13.69 17.46
N ARG A 83 -9.15 -13.34 18.75
CA ARG A 83 -9.95 -14.01 19.79
C ARG A 83 -11.40 -13.50 19.87
N ARG A 84 -11.77 -12.51 19.06
CA ARG A 84 -13.09 -11.87 19.03
C ARG A 84 -13.58 -11.40 20.40
N LEU A 85 -12.71 -10.79 21.20
CA LEU A 85 -13.02 -10.38 22.59
C LEU A 85 -14.01 -9.20 22.66
N TYR A 86 -14.30 -8.56 21.53
CA TYR A 86 -15.30 -7.50 21.39
C TYR A 86 -16.75 -8.01 21.27
N ARG A 87 -16.95 -9.32 21.02
CA ARG A 87 -18.24 -9.92 20.63
C ARG A 87 -19.39 -9.75 21.64
N SER A 88 -19.09 -9.45 22.90
CA SER A 88 -20.10 -9.23 23.94
C SER A 88 -20.75 -7.83 23.85
N THR A 89 -20.07 -6.87 23.24
CA THR A 89 -20.49 -5.46 23.22
C THR A 89 -20.74 -4.94 21.80
N HIS A 90 -19.97 -5.39 20.80
CA HIS A 90 -20.05 -4.90 19.43
C HIS A 90 -20.12 -6.07 18.44
N LYS A 91 -20.80 -5.85 17.30
CA LYS A 91 -20.92 -6.85 16.24
C LYS A 91 -19.63 -7.00 15.45
N THR A 92 -18.91 -5.90 15.25
CA THR A 92 -17.68 -5.84 14.46
C THR A 92 -16.51 -5.31 15.28
N PHE A 93 -15.29 -5.70 14.89
CA PHE A 93 -14.06 -5.26 15.54
C PHE A 93 -13.85 -3.75 15.35
N GLU A 94 -14.25 -3.24 14.18
CA GLU A 94 -14.09 -1.85 13.77
C GLU A 94 -14.97 -0.91 14.58
N GLU A 95 -16.22 -1.28 14.84
CA GLU A 95 -17.11 -0.53 15.73
C GLU A 95 -16.53 -0.47 17.14
N TYR A 96 -16.05 -1.60 17.67
CA TYR A 96 -15.39 -1.65 18.98
C TYR A 96 -14.17 -0.73 19.06
N CYS A 97 -13.30 -0.75 18.05
CA CYS A 97 -12.11 0.10 18.02
C CYS A 97 -12.47 1.59 17.96
N LYS A 98 -13.51 1.93 17.21
CA LYS A 98 -13.98 3.31 17.07
C LYS A 98 -14.55 3.82 18.39
N ASP A 99 -15.39 3.03 19.03
CA ASP A 99 -16.10 3.46 20.24
C ASP A 99 -15.19 3.44 21.48
N ARG A 100 -14.29 2.46 21.61
CA ARG A 100 -13.40 2.33 22.79
C ARG A 100 -12.12 3.16 22.69
N PHE A 101 -11.51 3.24 21.50
CA PHE A 101 -10.18 3.84 21.31
C PHE A 101 -10.20 5.06 20.38
N GLY A 102 -11.32 5.40 19.75
CA GLY A 102 -11.39 6.47 18.75
C GLY A 102 -10.69 6.13 17.43
N TYR A 103 -10.32 4.86 17.21
CA TYR A 103 -9.62 4.44 15.99
C TYR A 103 -10.60 4.09 14.89
N ASN A 104 -10.43 4.70 13.72
CA ASN A 104 -11.11 4.23 12.52
C ASN A 104 -10.54 2.87 12.08
N ARG A 105 -11.27 2.16 11.20
CA ARG A 105 -10.85 0.87 10.64
C ARG A 105 -9.39 0.91 10.15
N SER A 106 -9.05 1.89 9.32
CA SER A 106 -7.71 1.98 8.72
C SER A 106 -6.61 2.07 9.78
N ARG A 107 -6.79 2.89 10.81
CA ARG A 107 -5.80 3.05 11.89
C ARG A 107 -5.62 1.78 12.71
N SER A 108 -6.70 1.07 13.02
CA SER A 108 -6.63 -0.21 13.75
C SER A 108 -5.82 -1.24 12.97
N TYR A 109 -6.09 -1.41 11.68
CA TYR A 109 -5.36 -2.36 10.83
C TYR A 109 -3.90 -1.92 10.59
N GLN A 110 -3.63 -0.62 10.40
CA GLN A 110 -2.26 -0.10 10.30
C GLN A 110 -1.40 -0.47 11.51
N LEU A 111 -1.94 -0.35 12.72
CA LEU A 111 -1.23 -0.72 13.94
C LEU A 111 -0.96 -2.24 14.02
N ILE A 112 -1.92 -3.06 13.60
CA ILE A 112 -1.77 -4.52 13.54
C ILE A 112 -0.69 -4.92 12.52
N ASP A 113 -0.76 -4.36 11.31
CA ASP A 113 0.19 -4.65 10.23
C ASP A 113 1.60 -4.19 10.63
N ALA A 114 1.72 -3.00 11.23
CA ALA A 114 2.97 -2.49 11.77
C ALA A 114 3.56 -3.42 12.84
N ALA A 115 2.74 -3.91 13.78
CA ALA A 115 3.20 -4.85 14.79
C ALA A 115 3.70 -6.16 14.19
N THR A 116 3.03 -6.65 13.13
CA THR A 116 3.45 -7.84 12.39
C THR A 116 4.84 -7.67 11.75
N VAL A 117 5.09 -6.52 11.12
CA VAL A 117 6.41 -6.19 10.55
C VAL A 117 7.47 -6.12 11.64
N VAL A 118 7.19 -5.42 12.76
CA VAL A 118 8.12 -5.32 13.89
C VAL A 118 8.46 -6.70 14.46
N ASP A 119 7.48 -7.59 14.64
CA ASP A 119 7.72 -8.98 15.07
C ASP A 119 8.61 -9.75 14.09
N ASN A 120 8.44 -9.53 12.78
CA ASN A 120 9.31 -10.14 11.77
C ASN A 120 10.75 -9.61 11.87
N LEU A 121 10.94 -8.31 12.09
CA LEU A 121 12.26 -7.71 12.29
C LEU A 121 12.96 -8.23 13.56
N HIS A 122 12.21 -8.47 14.65
CA HIS A 122 12.75 -9.06 15.88
C HIS A 122 13.31 -10.47 15.71
N LYS A 123 12.82 -11.24 14.73
CA LYS A 123 13.31 -12.59 14.46
C LYS A 123 14.67 -12.61 13.76
N CYS A 124 15.16 -11.47 13.28
CA CYS A 124 16.44 -11.36 12.60
C CYS A 124 17.56 -11.03 13.62
N PRO A 125 18.54 -11.93 13.84
CA PRO A 125 19.60 -11.73 14.84
C PRO A 125 20.56 -10.57 14.54
N GLN A 126 20.51 -9.99 13.34
CA GLN A 126 21.33 -8.83 12.95
C GLN A 126 20.64 -7.48 13.20
N ILE A 127 19.33 -7.46 13.48
CA ILE A 127 18.49 -6.24 13.61
C ILE A 127 18.23 -5.89 15.10
N VAL A 128 18.86 -6.62 16.02
CA VAL A 128 18.51 -6.64 17.45
C VAL A 128 18.64 -5.26 18.14
N ASP A 129 19.48 -4.37 17.61
CA ASP A 129 19.78 -3.10 18.28
C ASP A 129 18.97 -1.89 17.77
N ILE A 130 18.42 -1.93 16.54
CA ILE A 130 17.78 -0.77 15.91
C ILE A 130 16.42 -1.17 15.34
N LEU A 131 15.40 -1.02 16.19
CA LEU A 131 14.02 -1.33 15.87
C LEU A 131 13.20 -0.08 15.49
N PRO A 132 12.08 -0.25 14.77
CA PRO A 132 11.19 0.84 14.48
C PRO A 132 10.57 1.41 15.75
N THR A 133 10.59 2.74 15.89
CA THR A 133 10.02 3.51 17.00
C THR A 133 8.67 4.14 16.66
N ALA A 134 8.30 4.14 15.37
CA ALA A 134 7.04 4.69 14.90
C ALA A 134 6.42 3.85 13.77
N GLU A 135 5.08 3.74 13.77
CA GLU A 135 4.31 3.05 12.73
C GLU A 135 4.62 3.56 11.32
N GLY A 136 4.84 4.88 11.16
CA GLY A 136 5.14 5.47 9.86
C GLY A 136 6.44 4.97 9.21
N GLN A 137 7.37 4.42 10.00
CA GLN A 137 8.62 3.83 9.49
C GLN A 137 8.39 2.46 8.86
N VAL A 138 7.47 1.67 9.41
CA VAL A 138 7.18 0.30 8.94
C VAL A 138 6.07 0.26 7.91
N ARG A 139 5.24 1.30 7.80
CA ARG A 139 4.16 1.38 6.81
C ARG A 139 4.60 1.07 5.37
N PRO A 140 5.77 1.53 4.86
CA PRO A 140 6.25 1.16 3.53
C PRO A 140 6.60 -0.33 3.38
N LEU A 141 6.87 -1.02 4.48
CA LEU A 141 7.31 -2.42 4.50
C LEU A 141 6.15 -3.42 4.53
N THR A 142 4.94 -3.00 4.93
CA THR A 142 3.82 -3.92 5.17
C THR A 142 3.39 -4.72 3.94
N LYS A 143 3.70 -4.24 2.73
CA LYS A 143 3.39 -4.91 1.46
C LYS A 143 4.51 -5.81 0.93
N LEU A 144 5.66 -5.85 1.59
CA LEU A 144 6.82 -6.62 1.16
C LEU A 144 6.84 -8.00 1.80
N GLU A 145 7.50 -8.95 1.14
CA GLU A 145 7.73 -10.28 1.70
C GLU A 145 8.59 -10.22 2.99
N PRO A 146 8.39 -11.13 3.96
CA PRO A 146 9.07 -11.08 5.25
C PRO A 146 10.60 -10.99 5.16
N HIS A 147 11.23 -11.71 4.23
CA HIS A 147 12.67 -11.63 4.02
C HIS A 147 13.10 -10.25 3.52
N THR A 148 12.39 -9.73 2.50
CA THR A 148 12.66 -8.42 1.93
C THR A 148 12.42 -7.28 2.93
N GLN A 149 11.45 -7.40 3.84
CA GLN A 149 11.27 -6.45 4.94
C GLN A 149 12.54 -6.30 5.79
N GLN A 150 13.21 -7.42 6.11
CA GLN A 150 14.44 -7.43 6.91
C GLN A 150 15.60 -6.77 6.16
N GLU A 151 15.80 -7.14 4.89
CA GLU A 151 16.84 -6.57 4.03
C GLU A 151 16.68 -5.05 3.85
N VAL A 152 15.45 -4.62 3.56
CA VAL A 152 15.13 -3.20 3.37
C VAL A 152 15.34 -2.41 4.66
N TRP A 153 14.94 -2.96 5.81
CA TRP A 153 15.16 -2.31 7.09
C TRP A 153 16.65 -2.17 7.40
N GLN A 154 17.43 -3.23 7.22
CA GLN A 154 18.88 -3.21 7.41
C GLN A 154 19.57 -2.19 6.49
N ALA A 155 19.18 -2.14 5.22
CA ALA A 155 19.67 -1.14 4.28
C ALA A 155 19.28 0.30 4.71
N ALA A 156 18.05 0.50 5.21
CA ALA A 156 17.61 1.80 5.70
C ALA A 156 18.40 2.25 6.94
N VAL A 157 18.72 1.34 7.86
CA VAL A 157 19.57 1.60 9.02
C VAL A 157 21.00 1.97 8.59
N GLN A 158 21.56 1.30 7.59
CA GLN A 158 22.88 1.65 7.03
C GLN A 158 22.88 3.05 6.41
N VAL A 159 21.86 3.39 5.62
CA VAL A 159 21.70 4.72 5.01
C VAL A 159 21.52 5.80 6.08
N ALA A 160 20.88 5.48 7.21
CA ALA A 160 20.73 6.37 8.36
C ALA A 160 21.98 6.47 9.25
N GLY A 161 23.09 5.80 8.88
CA GLY A 161 24.35 5.84 9.64
C GLY A 161 24.30 5.10 10.97
N GLY A 162 23.56 3.98 11.04
CA GLY A 162 23.42 3.20 12.27
C GLY A 162 22.48 3.82 13.31
N LYS A 163 21.58 4.71 12.86
CA LYS A 163 20.49 5.29 13.68
C LYS A 163 19.14 4.77 13.20
N VAL A 164 18.10 4.95 14.02
CA VAL A 164 16.73 4.62 13.63
C VAL A 164 16.35 5.43 12.38
N PRO A 165 16.02 4.78 11.25
CA PRO A 165 15.75 5.48 10.01
C PRO A 165 14.42 6.25 10.09
N ASN A 166 14.39 7.44 9.49
CA ASN A 166 13.13 8.16 9.28
C ASN A 166 12.29 7.42 8.21
N GLY A 167 10.96 7.47 8.30
CA GLY A 167 10.05 6.84 7.33
C GLY A 167 10.28 7.27 5.88
N ARG A 168 10.82 8.48 5.63
CA ARG A 168 11.26 8.90 4.28
C ARG A 168 12.42 8.04 3.76
N ILE A 169 13.45 7.84 4.57
CA ILE A 169 14.61 7.00 4.23
C ILE A 169 14.14 5.58 3.95
N VAL A 170 13.26 5.03 4.80
CA VAL A 170 12.72 3.68 4.60
C VAL A 170 11.96 3.61 3.28
N LYS A 171 11.09 4.59 2.99
CA LYS A 171 10.36 4.67 1.72
C LYS A 171 11.30 4.73 0.51
N ASP A 172 12.36 5.55 0.56
CA ASP A 172 13.31 5.70 -0.54
C ASP A 172 14.16 4.43 -0.74
N VAL A 173 14.46 3.71 0.34
CA VAL A 173 15.17 2.43 0.27
C VAL A 173 14.26 1.32 -0.25
N VAL A 174 13.00 1.25 0.20
CA VAL A 174 11.97 0.38 -0.39
C VAL A 174 11.90 0.61 -1.89
N GLN A 175 11.75 1.88 -2.30
CA GLN A 175 11.64 2.25 -3.71
C GLN A 175 12.89 1.82 -4.50
N ARG A 176 14.09 2.11 -3.99
CA ARG A 176 15.35 1.70 -4.64
C ARG A 176 15.52 0.18 -4.73
N ILE A 177 15.14 -0.56 -3.69
CA ILE A 177 15.25 -2.02 -3.69
C ILE A 177 14.22 -2.59 -4.67
N MET A 178 12.97 -2.13 -4.64
CA MET A 178 11.96 -2.47 -5.62
C MET A 178 12.40 -2.10 -7.04
N GLU A 179 13.12 -1.00 -7.22
CA GLU A 179 13.65 -0.59 -8.51
C GLU A 179 14.84 -1.45 -8.96
N ARG A 180 15.69 -1.88 -8.03
CA ARG A 180 16.88 -2.70 -8.29
C ARG A 180 16.55 -4.18 -8.51
N THR A 181 15.50 -4.69 -7.85
CA THR A 181 14.99 -6.06 -8.05
C THR A 181 14.07 -6.19 -9.27
N LYS A 182 13.86 -5.09 -10.02
CA LYS A 182 13.38 -5.17 -11.40
C LYS A 182 14.46 -5.84 -12.24
N ALA A 183 14.45 -7.17 -12.26
CA ALA A 183 15.03 -7.88 -13.37
C ALA A 183 14.45 -7.28 -14.67
N PRO A 184 15.28 -7.00 -15.68
CA PRO A 184 14.76 -6.57 -16.97
C PRO A 184 13.68 -7.56 -17.42
N ASN A 185 12.62 -7.03 -18.04
CA ASN A 185 11.48 -7.83 -18.45
C ASN A 185 11.98 -9.12 -19.15
N PRO A 186 11.72 -10.30 -18.57
CA PRO A 186 12.33 -11.54 -19.05
C PRO A 186 11.75 -11.98 -20.40
N TYR A 187 10.63 -11.37 -20.82
CA TYR A 187 9.94 -11.72 -22.05
C TYR A 187 10.57 -11.09 -23.28
N LEU A 188 10.56 -11.86 -24.37
CA LEU A 188 11.02 -11.42 -25.68
C LEU A 188 9.83 -11.09 -26.61
N MET A 189 10.05 -10.20 -27.57
CA MET A 189 9.06 -9.96 -28.62
C MET A 189 8.80 -11.26 -29.41
N GLY A 190 7.53 -11.55 -29.66
CA GLY A 190 7.08 -12.76 -30.34
C GLY A 190 6.97 -14.00 -29.43
N GLU A 191 7.37 -13.90 -28.15
CA GLU A 191 7.26 -15.00 -27.20
C GLU A 191 5.81 -15.33 -26.88
N VAL A 192 5.48 -16.62 -26.81
CA VAL A 192 4.14 -17.09 -26.49
C VAL A 192 4.00 -17.31 -24.98
N CYS A 193 3.05 -16.58 -24.41
CA CYS A 193 2.80 -16.55 -22.97
C CYS A 193 1.36 -16.97 -22.67
N GLN A 194 1.11 -17.37 -21.43
CA GLN A 194 -0.22 -17.60 -20.90
C GLN A 194 -0.64 -16.45 -19.99
N ILE A 195 -1.88 -15.97 -20.15
CA ILE A 195 -2.47 -14.92 -19.32
C ILE A 195 -2.94 -15.50 -17.97
N LEU A 196 -2.52 -14.86 -16.90
CA LEU A 196 -2.92 -15.13 -15.51
C LEU A 196 -3.64 -13.89 -14.96
N PRO A 197 -4.99 -13.90 -14.91
CA PRO A 197 -5.76 -12.73 -14.51
C PRO A 197 -5.44 -12.22 -13.09
N LYS A 198 -5.18 -13.14 -12.15
CA LYS A 198 -4.97 -12.87 -10.71
C LYS A 198 -5.94 -11.78 -10.23
N ASP A 199 -5.43 -10.58 -9.95
CA ASP A 199 -6.18 -9.45 -9.38
C ASP A 199 -6.55 -8.38 -10.43
N ASN A 200 -6.26 -8.59 -11.72
CA ASN A 200 -6.56 -7.61 -12.77
C ASN A 200 -8.00 -7.79 -13.31
N PRO A 201 -8.91 -6.82 -13.10
CA PRO A 201 -10.27 -6.88 -13.63
C PRO A 201 -10.34 -6.87 -15.16
N GLU A 202 -9.35 -6.29 -15.85
CA GLU A 202 -9.31 -6.21 -17.32
C GLU A 202 -9.05 -7.58 -17.99
N LEU A 203 -8.50 -8.53 -17.24
CA LEU A 203 -8.20 -9.88 -17.69
C LEU A 203 -9.29 -10.90 -17.32
N ARG A 204 -10.45 -10.42 -16.84
CA ARG A 204 -11.55 -11.29 -16.44
C ARG A 204 -12.04 -12.10 -17.64
N GLY A 205 -12.09 -13.42 -17.49
CA GLY A 205 -12.52 -14.34 -18.55
C GLY A 205 -11.41 -14.78 -19.51
N LYS A 206 -10.18 -14.26 -19.35
CA LYS A 206 -8.98 -14.64 -20.13
C LYS A 206 -8.04 -15.59 -19.39
N GLY A 207 -8.57 -16.22 -18.34
CA GLY A 207 -7.80 -17.10 -17.48
C GLY A 207 -7.28 -18.29 -18.26
N GLY A 208 -5.97 -18.35 -18.46
CA GLY A 208 -5.33 -19.47 -19.11
C GLY A 208 -5.26 -19.39 -20.64
N CYS A 209 -5.77 -18.32 -21.26
CA CYS A 209 -5.60 -18.09 -22.68
C CYS A 209 -4.12 -17.84 -23.02
N TRP A 210 -3.68 -18.31 -24.18
CA TRP A 210 -2.38 -17.97 -24.72
C TRP A 210 -2.42 -16.59 -25.39
N CYS A 211 -1.28 -15.94 -25.43
CA CYS A 211 -1.08 -14.62 -26.01
C CYS A 211 0.35 -14.48 -26.54
N ILE A 212 0.58 -13.52 -27.42
CA ILE A 212 1.87 -13.27 -28.05
C ILE A 212 2.35 -11.89 -27.64
N VAL A 213 3.59 -11.80 -27.17
CA VAL A 213 4.21 -10.53 -26.81
C VAL A 213 4.46 -9.70 -28.08
N ARG A 214 3.72 -8.61 -28.26
CA ARG A 214 3.90 -7.66 -29.37
C ARG A 214 4.87 -6.52 -29.02
N HIS A 215 4.87 -6.10 -27.75
CA HIS A 215 5.80 -5.08 -27.27
C HIS A 215 6.27 -5.39 -25.84
N VAL A 216 7.56 -5.21 -25.58
CA VAL A 216 8.19 -5.42 -24.27
C VAL A 216 8.40 -4.05 -23.61
N GLY A 217 7.58 -3.73 -22.61
CA GLY A 217 7.77 -2.57 -21.75
C GLY A 217 8.61 -2.90 -20.51
N GLU A 218 8.91 -1.88 -19.70
CA GLU A 218 9.78 -2.01 -18.51
C GLU A 218 9.19 -2.95 -17.43
N PHE A 219 7.86 -2.89 -17.20
CA PHE A 219 7.13 -3.69 -16.19
C PHE A 219 5.90 -4.44 -16.72
N SER A 220 5.71 -4.38 -18.04
CA SER A 220 4.53 -4.91 -18.69
C SER A 220 4.87 -5.27 -20.12
N CYS A 221 4.18 -6.27 -20.65
CA CYS A 221 4.16 -6.57 -22.06
C CYS A 221 2.83 -6.12 -22.65
N THR A 222 2.86 -5.57 -23.85
CA THR A 222 1.68 -5.54 -24.68
C THR A 222 1.58 -6.89 -25.36
N VAL A 223 0.49 -7.61 -25.10
CA VAL A 223 0.25 -8.95 -25.60
C VAL A 223 -1.00 -9.00 -26.44
N GLU A 224 -0.96 -9.76 -27.52
CA GLU A 224 -2.12 -10.03 -28.36
C GLU A 224 -2.70 -11.40 -28.01
N ALA A 225 -3.99 -11.41 -27.68
CA ALA A 225 -4.79 -12.61 -27.47
C ALA A 225 -5.84 -12.76 -28.61
N TRP A 226 -6.60 -13.84 -28.57
CA TRP A 226 -7.63 -14.13 -29.58
C TRP A 226 -8.68 -13.01 -29.73
N ASP A 227 -9.01 -12.29 -28.65
CA ASP A 227 -10.05 -11.26 -28.61
C ASP A 227 -9.54 -9.82 -28.63
N GLY A 228 -8.23 -9.61 -28.63
CA GLY A 228 -7.65 -8.27 -28.72
C GLY A 228 -6.26 -8.15 -28.12
N GLU A 229 -5.79 -6.91 -28.06
CA GLU A 229 -4.50 -6.54 -27.48
C GLU A 229 -4.67 -5.98 -26.06
N TYR A 230 -3.77 -6.37 -25.15
CA TYR A 230 -3.82 -6.00 -23.73
C TYR A 230 -2.44 -5.62 -23.22
N THR A 231 -2.37 -4.61 -22.36
CA THR A 231 -1.16 -4.32 -21.58
C THR A 231 -1.21 -5.11 -20.28
N VAL A 232 -0.29 -6.06 -20.12
CA VAL A 232 -0.29 -7.02 -19.01
C VAL A 232 1.02 -6.91 -18.24
N ARG A 233 0.94 -6.78 -16.90
CA ARG A 233 2.14 -6.81 -16.05
C ARG A 233 2.84 -8.16 -16.14
N ILE A 234 4.17 -8.16 -15.98
CA ILE A 234 5.02 -9.35 -16.05
C ILE A 234 4.48 -10.48 -15.13
N ASP A 235 4.03 -10.13 -13.92
CA ASP A 235 3.52 -11.08 -12.92
C ASP A 235 2.22 -11.81 -13.34
N HIS A 236 1.55 -11.31 -14.38
CA HIS A 236 0.30 -11.83 -14.93
C HIS A 236 0.52 -12.60 -16.24
N LEU A 237 1.79 -12.83 -16.60
CA LEU A 237 2.18 -13.67 -17.71
C LEU A 237 2.92 -14.89 -17.17
N LYS A 238 2.83 -15.99 -17.92
CA LYS A 238 3.60 -17.20 -17.68
C LYS A 238 4.15 -17.68 -19.02
N PRO A 239 5.48 -17.82 -19.18
CA PRO A 239 6.03 -18.31 -20.44
C PRO A 239 5.57 -19.76 -20.67
N LEU A 240 5.24 -20.09 -21.91
CA LEU A 240 4.95 -21.47 -22.30
C LEU A 240 6.20 -22.23 -22.72
N ASN A 241 7.35 -21.55 -22.85
CA ASN A 241 8.65 -22.12 -23.20
C ASN A 241 8.64 -22.90 -24.53
N TYR A 242 7.91 -22.38 -25.51
CA TYR A 242 7.92 -22.92 -26.87
C TYR A 242 9.25 -22.62 -27.56
N SER A 243 9.66 -23.50 -28.47
CA SER A 243 10.77 -23.25 -29.38
C SER A 243 10.44 -22.14 -30.37
N ASP A 244 11.46 -21.55 -31.01
CA ASP A 244 11.27 -20.48 -31.99
C ASP A 244 10.31 -20.89 -33.13
N ALA A 245 10.39 -22.14 -33.60
CA ALA A 245 9.51 -22.66 -34.64
C ALA A 245 8.06 -22.79 -34.16
N GLU A 246 7.85 -23.22 -32.92
CA GLU A 246 6.52 -23.29 -32.30
C GLU A 246 5.94 -21.90 -32.04
N CYS A 247 6.76 -20.93 -31.61
CA CYS A 247 6.38 -19.53 -31.48
C CYS A 247 5.94 -18.93 -32.83
N GLN A 248 6.69 -19.19 -33.90
CA GLN A 248 6.31 -18.77 -35.26
C GLN A 248 4.99 -19.39 -35.71
N GLN A 249 4.76 -20.67 -35.42
CA GLN A 249 3.49 -21.32 -35.73
C GLN A 249 2.33 -20.69 -34.96
N MET A 250 2.51 -20.41 -33.68
CA MET A 250 1.50 -19.73 -32.87
C MET A 250 1.22 -18.30 -33.35
N GLN A 251 2.24 -17.57 -33.83
CA GLN A 251 2.07 -16.27 -34.48
C GLN A 251 1.18 -16.37 -35.72
N LEU A 252 1.42 -17.33 -36.60
CA LEU A 252 0.56 -17.56 -37.77
C LEU A 252 -0.90 -17.87 -37.38
N LEU A 253 -1.10 -18.66 -36.32
CA LEU A 253 -2.44 -18.95 -35.81
C LEU A 253 -3.10 -17.71 -35.20
N CYS A 254 -2.33 -16.88 -34.49
CA CYS A 254 -2.81 -15.62 -33.93
C CYS A 254 -3.23 -14.65 -35.02
N ASP A 255 -2.40 -14.45 -36.05
CA ASP A 255 -2.70 -13.55 -37.17
C ASP A 255 -3.95 -14.01 -37.96
N ARG A 256 -4.17 -15.32 -38.08
CA ARG A 256 -5.40 -15.88 -38.64
C ARG A 256 -6.63 -15.54 -37.79
N ILE A 257 -6.54 -15.71 -36.47
CA ILE A 257 -7.63 -15.39 -35.54
C ILE A 257 -7.90 -13.88 -35.50
N SER A 258 -6.85 -13.07 -35.48
CA SER A 258 -6.94 -11.60 -35.40
C SER A 258 -7.63 -11.00 -36.63
N ARG A 259 -7.42 -11.55 -37.83
CA ARG A 259 -8.18 -11.14 -39.03
C ARG A 259 -9.69 -11.32 -38.88
N LEU A 260 -10.13 -12.39 -38.22
CA LEU A 260 -11.56 -12.65 -37.99
C LEU A 260 -12.17 -11.75 -36.91
N ARG A 261 -11.34 -11.18 -36.04
CA ARG A 261 -11.78 -10.29 -34.97
C ARG A 261 -12.19 -8.91 -35.49
N GLU A 262 -11.58 -8.45 -36.57
CA GLU A 262 -11.86 -7.14 -37.17
C GLU A 262 -13.23 -7.10 -37.88
N GLU A 263 -13.86 -8.25 -38.08
CA GLU A 263 -15.18 -8.38 -38.68
C GLU A 263 -16.32 -8.10 -37.68
N GLU A 264 -17.10 -7.05 -37.94
CA GLU A 264 -18.19 -6.60 -37.04
C GLU A 264 -19.32 -7.64 -36.91
N ASN A 265 -19.50 -8.53 -37.91
CA ASN A 265 -20.62 -9.46 -38.00
C ASN A 265 -20.37 -10.86 -37.45
N LEU A 266 -19.27 -11.08 -36.71
CA LEU A 266 -18.94 -12.39 -36.18
C LEU A 266 -20.01 -12.87 -35.17
N GLU A 267 -20.60 -14.04 -35.41
CA GLU A 267 -21.62 -14.60 -34.51
C GLU A 267 -21.05 -15.05 -33.17
N GLU A 268 -21.90 -15.14 -32.14
CA GLU A 268 -21.49 -15.59 -30.80
C GLU A 268 -20.97 -17.03 -30.78
N ALA A 269 -21.51 -17.90 -31.66
CA ALA A 269 -21.00 -19.25 -31.84
C ALA A 269 -19.56 -19.26 -32.38
N ALA A 270 -19.26 -18.42 -33.38
CA ALA A 270 -17.91 -18.27 -33.91
C ALA A 270 -16.94 -17.70 -32.87
N ARG A 271 -17.36 -16.68 -32.10
CA ARG A 271 -16.59 -16.15 -30.96
C ARG A 271 -16.27 -17.20 -29.91
N ALA A 272 -17.23 -18.08 -29.58
CA ALA A 272 -17.02 -19.16 -28.63
C ALA A 272 -15.97 -20.17 -29.11
N VAL A 273 -15.95 -20.47 -30.41
CA VAL A 273 -14.91 -21.32 -31.01
C VAL A 273 -13.54 -20.62 -30.97
N LEU A 274 -13.44 -19.34 -31.33
CA LEU A 274 -12.18 -18.59 -31.26
C LEU A 274 -11.64 -18.53 -29.82
N LYS A 275 -12.52 -18.32 -28.83
CA LYS A 275 -12.16 -18.40 -27.42
C LYS A 275 -11.57 -19.76 -27.06
N HIS A 276 -12.22 -20.85 -27.48
CA HIS A 276 -11.73 -22.20 -27.22
C HIS A 276 -10.34 -22.43 -27.82
N LEU A 277 -10.12 -21.98 -29.06
CA LEU A 277 -8.81 -22.04 -29.71
C LEU A 277 -7.75 -21.20 -28.96
N GLY A 278 -8.17 -20.06 -28.41
CA GLY A 278 -7.36 -19.17 -27.57
C GLY A 278 -6.97 -19.75 -26.20
N GLU A 279 -7.61 -20.83 -25.73
CA GLU A 279 -7.33 -21.49 -24.45
C GLU A 279 -6.40 -22.72 -24.59
N LEU A 280 -6.03 -23.08 -25.82
CA LEU A 280 -5.17 -24.24 -26.08
C LEU A 280 -3.74 -24.00 -25.59
N LYS A 281 -3.15 -25.02 -24.96
CA LYS A 281 -1.77 -24.97 -24.43
C LYS A 281 -0.78 -25.77 -25.29
N ARG A 282 -1.18 -26.09 -26.51
CA ARG A 282 -0.35 -26.79 -27.49
C ARG A 282 0.00 -25.82 -28.63
N PRO A 283 1.21 -25.90 -29.19
CA PRO A 283 1.64 -24.98 -30.23
C PRO A 283 1.00 -25.27 -31.62
N TYR A 284 0.04 -26.20 -31.70
CA TYR A 284 -0.58 -26.65 -32.94
C TYR A 284 -2.07 -26.91 -32.78
N PHE A 285 -2.82 -26.75 -33.86
CA PHE A 285 -4.21 -27.19 -33.95
C PHE A 285 -4.30 -28.61 -34.49
N THR A 286 -5.22 -29.38 -33.94
CA THR A 286 -5.64 -30.65 -34.53
C THR A 286 -6.34 -30.43 -35.85
N ILE A 287 -6.50 -31.50 -36.63
CA ILE A 287 -7.23 -31.47 -37.91
C ILE A 287 -8.64 -30.89 -37.73
N VAL A 288 -9.33 -31.22 -36.64
CA VAL A 288 -10.70 -30.72 -36.38
C VAL A 288 -10.68 -29.23 -36.05
N GLU A 289 -9.79 -28.79 -35.16
CA GLU A 289 -9.66 -27.37 -34.80
C GLU A 289 -9.25 -26.51 -36.00
N ALA A 290 -8.32 -26.99 -36.81
CA ALA A 290 -7.93 -26.32 -38.05
C ALA A 290 -9.11 -26.22 -39.03
N LYS A 291 -9.92 -27.28 -39.18
CA LYS A 291 -11.15 -27.25 -39.99
C LYS A 291 -12.20 -26.30 -39.44
N LEU A 292 -12.35 -26.21 -38.11
CA LEU A 292 -13.26 -25.26 -37.46
C LEU A 292 -12.83 -23.82 -37.74
N LEU A 293 -11.54 -23.51 -37.56
CA LEU A 293 -11.03 -22.19 -37.88
C LEU A 293 -11.23 -21.87 -39.37
N SER A 294 -10.88 -22.79 -40.27
CA SER A 294 -11.06 -22.58 -41.72
C SER A 294 -12.52 -22.47 -42.16
N LEU A 295 -13.46 -23.12 -41.45
CA LEU A 295 -14.87 -22.91 -41.67
C LEU A 295 -15.25 -21.47 -41.32
N ILE A 296 -14.85 -20.99 -40.14
CA ILE A 296 -15.12 -19.60 -39.71
C ILE A 296 -14.46 -18.61 -40.68
N GLU A 297 -13.22 -18.85 -41.09
CA GLU A 297 -12.54 -18.04 -42.10
C GLU A 297 -13.29 -17.99 -43.43
N ARG A 298 -13.91 -19.10 -43.85
CA ARG A 298 -14.67 -19.13 -45.11
C ARG A 298 -16.00 -18.36 -45.00
N GLU A 299 -16.69 -18.48 -43.87
CA GLU A 299 -18.00 -17.84 -43.69
C GLU A 299 -17.88 -16.34 -43.35
N TYR A 300 -16.81 -15.92 -42.65
CA TYR A 300 -16.63 -14.54 -42.17
C TYR A 300 -15.40 -13.83 -42.74
N GLY A 301 -14.35 -14.55 -43.13
CA GLY A 301 -13.10 -13.99 -43.67
C GLY A 301 -13.17 -13.65 -45.16
N ALA A 302 -14.28 -13.12 -45.62
CA ALA A 302 -14.46 -12.71 -47.00
C ALA A 302 -13.84 -11.33 -47.24
N THR A 303 -12.61 -11.31 -47.78
CA THR A 303 -12.25 -10.38 -48.85
C THR A 303 -11.13 -11.01 -49.70
N ASP A 304 -11.34 -10.94 -51.02
CA ASP A 304 -10.39 -11.26 -52.09
C ASP A 304 -9.01 -10.60 -51.91
#